data_AF-A0A6G8QTP9-F1
#
_entry.id   AF-A0A6G8QTP9-F1
#
_cell.length_a   1.000
_cell.length_b   1.000
_cell.length_c   1.000
_cell.angle_alpha   90.00
_cell.angle_beta   90.00
_cell.angle_gamma   90.00
#
_symmetry.space_group_name_H-M   'P 1'
#
loop_
_entity.id
_entity.type
_entity.pdbx_description
1 polymer ?
#
loop_
_entity_poly.entity_id
_entity_poly.type
_entity_poly.pdbx_seq_one_letter_code
_entity_poly.pdbx_strand_id
1 'polypeptide(L)'
;EVLRDLGLAEEALALATPNDLMGENTYCTSLAGEELGRLRTWGTQPHRRSDYELASPEQICDLPQNLLEPLLVGGAARQGARVRFSTEFLRCEQDSEGVTSWVRERDTGREYAIRSKYLIGADGANSRVVDQAGLPLEGKMGVSGSINIVFEADLSRFVAHRP
;
A
#
# COMPACT_ATOMS: atom_id res chain seq x y z
N GLU A 1 -9.63 10.15 -1.78
CA GLU A 1 -11.09 10.12 -1.51
C GLU A 1 -11.48 9.13 -0.42
N VAL A 2 -11.14 7.84 -0.55
CA VAL A 2 -11.47 6.83 0.48
C VAL A 2 -10.90 7.19 1.86
N LEU A 3 -9.63 7.62 1.95
CA LEU A 3 -9.07 8.08 3.22
C LEU A 3 -9.84 9.26 3.83
N ARG A 4 -10.40 10.15 3.00
CA ARG A 4 -11.25 11.25 3.47
C ARG A 4 -12.56 10.74 4.06
N ASP A 5 -13.22 9.82 3.35
CA ASP A 5 -14.46 9.19 3.82
C ASP A 5 -14.25 8.45 5.16
N LEU A 6 -13.09 7.79 5.31
CA LEU A 6 -12.67 7.14 6.55
C LEU A 6 -12.23 8.11 7.67
N GLY A 7 -12.19 9.42 7.41
CA GLY A 7 -11.73 10.44 8.37
C GLY A 7 -10.22 10.41 8.65
N LEU A 8 -9.43 9.85 7.73
CA LEU A 8 -7.99 9.62 7.86
C LEU A 8 -7.13 10.50 6.93
N ALA A 9 -7.76 11.30 6.06
CA ALA A 9 -7.04 12.09 5.05
C ALA A 9 -6.08 13.12 5.66
N GLU A 10 -6.48 13.83 6.72
CA GLU A 10 -5.63 14.86 7.34
C GLU A 10 -4.38 14.24 7.99
N GLU A 11 -4.55 13.14 8.75
CA GLU A 11 -3.43 12.38 9.33
C GLU A 11 -2.50 11.85 8.23
N ALA A 12 -3.05 11.37 7.11
CA ALA A 12 -2.27 10.86 5.99
C ALA A 12 -1.47 11.98 5.29
N LEU A 13 -2.12 13.11 5.00
CA LEU A 13 -1.48 14.27 4.37
C LEU A 13 -0.38 14.89 5.23
N ALA A 14 -0.52 14.86 6.56
CA ALA A 14 0.51 15.34 7.49
C ALA A 14 1.79 14.49 7.47
N LEU A 15 1.71 13.24 7.02
CA LEU A 15 2.84 12.31 6.92
C LEU A 15 3.38 12.20 5.49
N ALA A 16 2.65 12.70 4.49
CA ALA A 16 2.94 12.52 3.09
C ALA A 16 3.80 13.65 2.52
N THR A 17 4.56 13.34 1.47
CA THR A 17 5.14 14.34 0.59
C THR A 17 4.04 14.88 -0.33
N PRO A 18 3.86 16.21 -0.42
CA PRO A 18 2.83 16.83 -1.25
C PRO A 18 3.12 16.71 -2.76
N ASN A 19 2.08 16.87 -3.58
CA ASN A 19 2.12 16.70 -5.03
C ASN A 19 3.20 17.53 -5.75
N ASP A 20 3.44 18.76 -5.26
CA ASP A 20 4.38 19.71 -5.84
C ASP A 20 5.85 19.29 -5.66
N LEU A 21 6.12 18.36 -4.75
CA LEU A 21 7.43 17.76 -4.49
C LEU A 21 7.63 16.38 -5.15
N MET A 22 6.71 16.00 -6.05
CA MET A 22 6.76 14.72 -6.77
C MET A 22 6.80 14.93 -8.29
N GLY A 23 6.90 16.17 -8.75
CA GLY A 23 6.41 16.59 -10.06
C GLY A 23 7.23 16.12 -11.25
N GLU A 24 8.45 15.65 -11.04
CA GLU A 24 9.42 15.43 -12.12
C GLU A 24 10.05 14.03 -12.04
N ASN A 25 9.83 13.23 -13.07
CA ASN A 25 10.63 12.03 -13.34
C ASN A 25 11.81 12.42 -14.23
N THR A 26 13.02 12.44 -13.65
CA THR A 26 14.26 12.72 -14.38
C THR A 26 14.96 11.46 -14.86
N TYR A 27 15.29 11.41 -16.15
CA TYR A 27 16.16 10.41 -16.74
C TYR A 27 17.58 10.96 -16.80
N CYS A 28 18.53 10.26 -16.18
CA CYS A 28 19.92 10.69 -16.10
C CYS A 28 20.88 9.49 -16.11
N THR A 29 22.14 9.73 -16.46
CA THR A 29 23.19 8.69 -16.42
C THR A 29 23.57 8.30 -14.99
N SER A 30 23.54 9.26 -14.08
CA SER A 30 23.59 9.09 -12.63
C SER A 30 22.99 10.35 -11.97
N LEU A 31 22.73 10.30 -10.66
CA LEU A 31 22.14 11.45 -9.95
C LEU A 31 22.97 12.73 -10.08
N ALA A 32 24.31 12.61 -10.11
CA ALA A 32 25.26 13.70 -10.29
C ALA A 32 25.78 13.83 -11.74
N GLY A 33 25.26 13.01 -12.66
CA GLY A 33 25.69 12.95 -14.05
C GLY A 33 24.84 13.82 -14.98
N GLU A 34 24.94 13.52 -16.27
CA GLU A 34 24.16 14.19 -17.32
C GLU A 34 22.66 13.82 -17.20
N GLU A 35 21.82 14.85 -17.24
CA GLU A 35 20.37 14.71 -17.42
C GLU A 35 20.06 14.52 -18.91
N LEU A 36 19.40 13.41 -19.23
CA LEU A 36 19.02 13.03 -20.58
C LEU A 36 17.65 13.61 -20.96
N GLY A 37 16.81 13.85 -19.96
CA GLY A 37 15.49 14.46 -20.13
C GLY A 37 14.64 14.30 -18.87
N ARG A 38 13.47 14.95 -18.89
CA ARG A 38 12.50 14.86 -17.81
C ARG A 38 11.09 14.72 -18.33
N LEU A 39 10.24 14.09 -17.51
CA LEU A 39 8.82 14.05 -17.70
C LEU A 39 8.15 14.61 -16.46
N ARG A 40 7.28 15.60 -16.65
CA ARG A 40 6.40 16.03 -15.57
C ARG A 40 5.30 15.00 -15.33
N THR A 41 5.20 14.54 -14.10
CA THR A 41 4.34 13.44 -13.67
C THR A 41 3.27 13.92 -12.68
N TRP A 42 2.37 13.01 -12.31
CA TRP A 42 1.39 13.20 -11.24
C TRP A 42 0.53 14.47 -11.34
N GLY A 43 0.22 14.90 -12.57
CA GLY A 43 -0.68 16.05 -12.80
C GLY A 43 -0.04 17.43 -12.68
N THR A 44 1.28 17.53 -12.48
CA THR A 44 1.97 18.82 -12.27
C THR A 44 2.20 19.64 -13.56
N GLN A 45 1.91 19.06 -14.74
CA GLN A 45 1.95 19.81 -16.00
C GLN A 45 0.83 20.86 -16.03
N PRO A 46 1.09 22.14 -16.37
CA PRO A 46 0.08 23.19 -16.32
C PRO A 46 -1.18 22.88 -17.13
N HIS A 47 -1.02 22.25 -18.30
CA HIS A 47 -2.14 21.89 -19.17
C HIS A 47 -2.87 20.59 -18.75
N ARG A 48 -2.38 19.90 -17.71
CA ARG A 48 -3.01 18.72 -17.10
C ARG A 48 -3.60 19.01 -15.74
N ARG A 49 -3.09 20.03 -15.04
CA ARG A 49 -3.44 20.35 -13.65
C ARG A 49 -4.95 20.54 -13.46
N SER A 50 -5.60 21.26 -14.36
CA SER A 50 -7.06 21.45 -14.34
C SER A 50 -7.83 20.13 -14.40
N ASP A 51 -7.37 19.19 -15.24
CA ASP A 51 -8.05 17.90 -15.39
C ASP A 51 -8.00 17.12 -14.06
N TYR A 52 -6.88 17.20 -13.33
CA TYR A 52 -6.71 16.55 -12.03
C TYR A 52 -7.57 17.23 -10.94
N GLU A 53 -7.52 18.56 -10.86
CA GLU A 53 -8.29 19.34 -9.88
C GLU A 53 -9.80 19.22 -10.08
N LEU A 54 -10.27 19.08 -11.33
CA LEU A 54 -11.68 18.87 -11.64
C LEU A 54 -12.13 17.42 -11.42
N ALA A 55 -11.22 16.45 -11.49
CA ALA A 55 -11.55 15.03 -11.38
C ALA A 55 -11.76 14.57 -9.94
N SER A 56 -11.12 15.19 -8.96
CA SER A 56 -11.18 14.78 -7.56
C SER A 56 -11.03 15.97 -6.60
N PRO A 57 -11.72 15.96 -5.44
CA PRO A 57 -11.43 16.90 -4.37
C PRO A 57 -10.08 16.64 -3.67
N GLU A 58 -9.42 15.50 -3.94
CA GLU A 58 -8.15 15.11 -3.33
C GLU A 58 -6.98 15.19 -4.33
N GLN A 59 -5.79 15.50 -3.83
CA GLN A 59 -4.56 15.52 -4.63
C GLN A 59 -3.75 14.23 -4.44
N ILE A 60 -2.89 13.93 -5.41
CA ILE A 60 -1.89 12.86 -5.30
C ILE A 60 -0.83 13.28 -4.28
N CYS A 61 -0.42 12.36 -3.42
CA CYS A 61 0.69 12.54 -2.49
C CYS A 61 1.53 11.25 -2.43
N ASP A 62 2.75 11.35 -1.91
CA ASP A 62 3.61 10.20 -1.65
C ASP A 62 3.61 9.90 -0.15
N LEU A 63 3.04 8.76 0.22
CA LEU A 63 3.00 8.27 1.59
C LEU A 63 3.47 6.81 1.61
N PRO A 64 4.67 6.51 2.10
CA PRO A 64 5.20 5.16 2.05
C PRO A 64 4.42 4.21 2.97
N GLN A 65 4.37 2.93 2.59
CA GLN A 65 3.52 1.92 3.26
C GLN A 65 3.83 1.75 4.75
N ASN A 66 5.10 1.90 5.16
CA ASN A 66 5.48 1.81 6.58
C ASN A 66 4.87 2.91 7.45
N LEU A 67 4.40 4.01 6.85
CA LEU A 67 3.66 5.08 7.54
C LEU A 67 2.14 4.93 7.36
N LEU A 68 1.70 4.55 6.16
CA LEU A 68 0.29 4.35 5.85
C LEU A 68 -0.34 3.17 6.61
N GLU A 69 0.33 2.02 6.67
CA GLU A 69 -0.23 0.80 7.28
C GLU A 69 -0.53 0.97 8.77
N PRO A 70 0.37 1.54 9.61
CA PRO A 70 0.04 1.83 11.01
C PRO A 70 -1.16 2.77 11.16
N LEU A 71 -1.29 3.76 10.29
CA LEU A 71 -2.40 4.70 10.29
C LEU A 71 -3.74 3.99 9.99
N LEU A 72 -3.77 3.13 8.98
CA LEU A 72 -4.96 2.33 8.65
C LEU A 72 -5.34 1.35 9.75
N VAL A 73 -4.36 0.62 10.29
CA VAL A 73 -4.56 -0.34 11.39
C VAL A 73 -5.06 0.37 12.64
N GLY A 74 -4.42 1.49 12.99
CA GLY A 74 -4.82 2.33 14.12
C GLY A 74 -6.23 2.87 13.94
N GLY A 75 -6.57 3.37 12.74
CA GLY A 75 -7.91 3.84 12.40
C GLY A 75 -8.97 2.74 12.56
N ALA A 76 -8.72 1.54 12.02
CA ALA A 76 -9.63 0.41 12.16
C ALA A 76 -9.83 0.00 13.63
N ALA A 77 -8.75 -0.06 14.43
CA ALA A 77 -8.82 -0.37 15.85
C ALA A 77 -9.63 0.69 16.63
N ARG A 78 -9.45 1.98 16.34
CA ARG A 78 -10.25 3.07 16.93
C ARG A 78 -11.74 2.93 16.64
N GLN A 79 -12.09 2.42 15.46
CA GLN A 79 -13.47 2.12 15.05
C GLN A 79 -14.00 0.78 15.59
N GLY A 80 -13.24 0.09 16.44
CA GLY A 80 -13.67 -1.13 17.14
C GLY A 80 -13.26 -2.45 16.48
N ALA A 81 -12.47 -2.42 15.40
CA ALA A 81 -11.92 -3.64 14.81
C ALA A 81 -10.94 -4.32 15.78
N ARG A 82 -11.03 -5.65 15.91
CA ARG A 82 -10.08 -6.44 16.70
C ARG A 82 -8.92 -6.86 15.80
N VAL A 83 -7.77 -6.23 15.97
CA VAL A 83 -6.56 -6.53 15.21
C VAL A 83 -5.68 -7.51 16.00
N ARG A 84 -5.16 -8.54 15.32
CA ARG A 84 -4.23 -9.52 15.89
C ARG A 84 -3.06 -9.74 14.95
N PHE A 85 -1.91 -9.16 15.29
CA PHE A 85 -0.64 -9.49 14.65
C PHE A 85 -0.09 -10.83 15.17
N SER A 86 1.02 -11.30 14.59
CA SER A 86 1.65 -12.58 14.96
C SER A 86 0.70 -13.78 14.93
N THR A 87 -0.38 -13.71 14.12
CA THR A 87 -1.40 -14.75 13.99
C THR A 87 -1.45 -15.18 12.52
N GLU A 88 -1.02 -16.42 12.24
CA GLU A 88 -0.93 -16.98 10.90
C GLU A 88 -2.23 -17.72 10.54
N PHE A 89 -2.81 -17.44 9.37
CA PHE A 89 -3.91 -18.25 8.83
C PHE A 89 -3.39 -19.57 8.27
N LEU A 90 -3.98 -20.69 8.70
CA LEU A 90 -3.58 -22.03 8.28
C LEU A 90 -4.53 -22.61 7.24
N ARG A 91 -5.84 -22.58 7.53
CA ARG A 91 -6.89 -23.15 6.69
C ARG A 91 -8.29 -22.69 7.08
N CYS A 92 -9.25 -22.91 6.20
CA CYS A 92 -10.66 -22.73 6.47
C CYS A 92 -11.54 -23.85 5.91
N GLU A 93 -12.72 -24.00 6.49
CA GLU A 93 -13.81 -24.83 6.00
C GLU A 93 -15.09 -23.99 6.02
N GLN A 94 -15.90 -24.09 4.96
CA GLN A 94 -17.17 -23.39 4.84
C GLN A 94 -18.32 -24.40 4.94
N ASP A 95 -19.38 -23.99 5.63
CA ASP A 95 -20.67 -24.67 5.65
C ASP A 95 -21.79 -23.69 5.29
N SER A 96 -23.06 -24.09 5.45
CA SER A 96 -24.22 -23.25 5.10
C SER A 96 -24.37 -21.99 5.97
N GLU A 97 -23.72 -21.93 7.13
CA GLU A 97 -23.89 -20.88 8.14
C GLU A 97 -22.70 -19.92 8.25
N GLY A 98 -21.56 -20.23 7.60
CA GLY A 98 -20.35 -19.41 7.64
C GLY A 98 -19.06 -20.19 7.42
N VAL A 99 -17.96 -19.61 7.89
CA VAL A 99 -16.59 -20.11 7.70
C VAL A 99 -15.93 -20.33 9.06
N THR A 100 -15.33 -21.50 9.24
CA THR A 100 -14.43 -21.78 10.37
C THR A 100 -12.99 -21.67 9.87
N SER A 101 -12.22 -20.76 10.45
CA SER A 101 -10.81 -20.52 10.10
C SER A 101 -9.90 -20.99 11.23
N TRP A 102 -8.89 -21.79 10.92
CA TRP A 102 -7.84 -22.19 11.84
C TRP A 102 -6.64 -21.27 11.70
N VAL A 103 -6.15 -20.80 12.84
CA VAL A 103 -5.02 -19.89 12.93
C VAL A 103 -4.00 -20.39 13.95
N ARG A 104 -2.76 -19.91 13.81
CA ARG A 104 -1.66 -20.18 14.74
C ARG A 104 -1.09 -18.89 15.31
N GLU A 105 -0.99 -18.80 16.62
CA GLU A 105 -0.16 -17.77 17.27
C GLU A 105 1.31 -18.11 17.05
N ARG A 106 2.04 -17.25 16.37
CA ARG A 106 3.45 -17.50 16.02
C ARG A 106 4.34 -17.53 17.26
N ASP A 107 4.02 -16.73 18.27
CA ASP A 107 4.84 -16.58 19.47
C ASP A 107 4.72 -17.79 20.42
N THR A 108 3.55 -18.44 20.46
CA THR A 108 3.27 -19.57 21.37
C THR A 108 3.16 -20.92 20.65
N GLY A 109 2.97 -20.91 19.33
CA GLY A 109 2.63 -22.09 18.53
C GLY A 109 1.19 -22.58 18.73
N ARG A 110 0.38 -21.91 19.56
CA ARG A 110 -0.99 -22.33 19.85
C ARG A 110 -1.86 -22.20 18.60
N GLU A 111 -2.57 -23.29 18.28
CA GLU A 111 -3.59 -23.28 17.23
C GLU A 111 -4.99 -23.19 17.82
N TYR A 112 -5.86 -22.42 17.16
CA TYR A 112 -7.27 -22.31 17.53
C TYR A 112 -8.13 -21.96 16.32
N ALA A 113 -9.45 -22.11 16.47
CA ALA A 113 -10.42 -21.82 15.43
C ALA A 113 -11.18 -20.51 15.70
N ILE A 114 -11.50 -19.79 14.63
CA ILE A 114 -12.34 -18.59 14.62
C ILE A 114 -13.54 -18.88 13.73
N ARG A 115 -14.76 -18.65 14.24
CA ARG A 115 -15.99 -18.74 13.46
C ARG A 115 -16.41 -17.36 12.98
N SER A 116 -16.67 -17.21 11.69
CA SER A 116 -17.17 -15.98 11.08
C SER A 116 -18.26 -16.26 10.05
N LYS A 117 -19.00 -15.23 9.64
CA LYS A 117 -19.97 -15.33 8.54
C LYS A 117 -19.28 -15.31 7.17
N TYR A 118 -18.19 -14.57 7.07
CA TYR A 118 -17.38 -14.43 5.85
C TYR A 118 -15.90 -14.43 6.20
N LEU A 119 -15.07 -14.79 5.22
CA LEU A 119 -13.62 -14.67 5.26
C LEU A 119 -13.18 -13.80 4.08
N ILE A 120 -12.37 -12.77 4.36
CA ILE A 120 -11.78 -11.90 3.33
C ILE A 120 -10.32 -12.30 3.15
N GLY A 121 -9.94 -12.71 1.94
CA GLY A 121 -8.56 -13.01 1.57
C GLY A 121 -7.79 -11.74 1.21
N ALA A 122 -7.04 -11.21 2.17
CA ALA A 122 -6.16 -10.04 2.00
C ALA A 122 -4.70 -10.38 2.39
N ASP A 123 -4.27 -11.62 2.10
CA ASP A 123 -3.01 -12.24 2.51
C ASP A 123 -1.88 -12.15 1.46
N GLY A 124 -2.02 -11.26 0.48
CA GLY A 124 -0.96 -10.88 -0.46
C GLY A 124 -0.83 -11.81 -1.67
N ALA A 125 0.30 -11.68 -2.38
CA ALA A 125 0.50 -12.28 -3.71
C ALA A 125 0.44 -13.83 -3.74
N ASN A 126 0.84 -14.49 -2.65
CA ASN A 126 0.79 -15.94 -2.51
C ASN A 126 -0.37 -16.35 -1.58
N SER A 127 -1.57 -15.88 -1.91
CA SER A 127 -2.75 -16.00 -1.06
C SER A 127 -3.14 -17.47 -0.84
N ARG A 128 -3.07 -17.91 0.41
CA ARG A 128 -3.55 -19.22 0.84
C ARG A 128 -5.07 -19.28 0.82
N VAL A 129 -5.74 -18.15 1.02
CA VAL A 129 -7.21 -18.08 0.93
C VAL A 129 -7.67 -18.35 -0.49
N VAL A 130 -7.02 -17.74 -1.50
CA VAL A 130 -7.29 -18.01 -2.92
C VAL A 130 -7.08 -19.49 -3.26
N ASP A 131 -5.96 -20.08 -2.81
CA ASP A 131 -5.67 -21.50 -3.03
C ASP A 131 -6.76 -22.41 -2.45
N GLN A 132 -7.21 -22.15 -1.22
CA GLN A 132 -8.25 -22.96 -0.56
C GLN A 132 -9.65 -22.74 -1.10
N ALA A 133 -9.93 -21.55 -1.61
CA ALA A 133 -11.17 -21.27 -2.33
C ALA A 133 -11.18 -21.89 -3.74
N GLY A 134 -10.05 -22.47 -4.20
CA GLY A 134 -9.93 -23.09 -5.51
C GLY A 134 -10.10 -22.10 -6.66
N LEU A 135 -9.72 -20.84 -6.45
CA LEU A 135 -9.86 -19.78 -7.45
C LEU A 135 -8.68 -19.84 -8.43
N PRO A 136 -8.90 -20.18 -9.71
CA PRO A 136 -7.81 -20.24 -10.67
C PRO A 136 -7.28 -18.83 -10.96
N LEU A 137 -5.96 -18.68 -10.94
CA LEU A 137 -5.28 -17.46 -11.35
C LEU A 137 -4.67 -17.66 -12.74
N GLU A 138 -4.90 -16.70 -13.63
CA GLU A 138 -4.32 -16.67 -14.96
C GLU A 138 -3.20 -15.63 -15.04
N GLY A 139 -2.07 -16.00 -15.67
CA GLY A 139 -0.94 -15.10 -15.87
C GLY A 139 0.40 -15.83 -15.92
N LYS A 140 1.47 -15.06 -16.16
CA LYS A 140 2.85 -15.56 -16.09
C LYS A 140 3.44 -15.19 -14.74
N MET A 141 3.83 -16.20 -13.97
CA MET A 141 4.55 -16.01 -12.71
C MET A 141 6.04 -15.71 -12.96
N GLY A 142 6.65 -14.92 -12.07
CA GLY A 142 8.10 -14.73 -12.05
C GLY A 142 8.69 -13.96 -13.24
N VAL A 143 7.99 -12.92 -13.72
CA VAL A 143 8.42 -12.13 -14.89
C VAL A 143 9.73 -11.38 -14.64
N SER A 144 9.95 -10.86 -13.43
CA SER A 144 11.18 -10.15 -13.05
C SER A 144 11.34 -10.12 -11.53
N GLY A 145 12.58 -9.96 -11.06
CA GLY A 145 12.91 -9.68 -9.67
C GLY A 145 13.35 -8.23 -9.49
N SER A 146 13.21 -7.70 -8.28
CA SER A 146 13.74 -6.39 -7.90
C SER A 146 14.57 -6.52 -6.63
N ILE A 147 15.61 -5.69 -6.51
CA ILE A 147 16.39 -5.51 -5.28
C ILE A 147 16.18 -4.07 -4.86
N ASN A 148 15.65 -3.87 -3.65
CA ASN A 148 15.42 -2.55 -3.06
C ASN A 148 16.47 -2.30 -1.98
N ILE A 149 17.10 -1.12 -2.01
CA ILE A 149 18.10 -0.68 -1.03
C ILE A 149 17.59 0.60 -0.38
N VAL A 150 17.42 0.59 0.93
CA VAL A 150 17.07 1.78 1.72
C VAL A 150 18.35 2.33 2.33
N PHE A 151 18.63 3.62 2.08
CA PHE A 151 19.77 4.32 2.66
C PHE A 151 19.40 5.78 2.91
N GLU A 152 20.17 6.44 3.76
CA GLU A 152 19.97 7.84 4.13
C GLU A 152 21.19 8.66 3.72
N ALA A 153 20.98 9.74 2.95
CA ALA A 153 22.02 10.66 2.52
C ALA A 153 21.41 12.04 2.19
N ASP A 154 22.11 13.12 2.53
CA ASP A 154 21.73 14.45 2.05
C ASP A 154 22.12 14.61 0.57
N LEU A 155 21.11 14.53 -0.28
CA LEU A 155 21.23 14.69 -1.73
C LEU A 155 20.52 15.95 -2.22
N SER A 156 20.12 16.85 -1.32
CA SER A 156 19.36 18.07 -1.62
C SER A 156 19.99 18.90 -2.74
N ARG A 157 21.32 19.03 -2.75
CA ARG A 157 22.10 19.68 -3.81
C ARG A 157 21.72 19.18 -5.22
N PHE A 158 21.41 17.90 -5.37
CA PHE A 158 21.12 17.27 -6.65
C PHE A 158 19.63 17.19 -6.96
N VAL A 159 18.72 17.35 -5.99
CA VAL A 159 17.29 17.10 -6.20
C VAL A 159 16.40 18.32 -5.94
N ALA A 160 16.81 19.26 -5.10
CA ALA A 160 15.92 20.35 -4.64
C ALA A 160 15.43 21.28 -5.76
N HIS A 161 16.20 21.43 -6.85
CA HIS A 161 15.82 22.24 -8.02
C HIS A 161 14.97 21.46 -9.04
N ARG A 162 14.75 20.18 -8.79
CA ARG A 162 13.94 19.25 -9.60
C ARG A 162 13.00 18.42 -8.70
N PRO A 163 12.09 19.10 -7.98
CA PRO A 163 11.08 18.44 -7.16
C PRO A 163 10.10 17.63 -8.02
#